data_AF-A0A914LYA1-F1
#
_entry.id   AF-A0A914LYA1-F1
#
_cell.length_a   1.000
_cell.length_b   1.000
_cell.length_c   1.000
_cell.angle_alpha   90.00
_cell.angle_beta   90.00
_cell.angle_gamma   90.00
#
_symmetry.space_group_name_H-M   'P 1'
#
loop_
_entity.id
_entity.type
_entity.pdbx_description
1 polymer ?
#
loop_
_entity_poly.entity_id
_entity_poly.type
_entity_poly.pdbx_seq_one_letter_code
_entity_poly.pdbx_strand_id
1 'polypeptide(L)'
;MASPLIQNFGVRQRIEKITNNNNDEEEAPPYKRIEINIENEELKDEMKRKLEISNALRIQAELLEETLIKRLEELKRICIEEAELTGQLPKEIYKTLLPGEPEPIIKRRVGTAFKFPQKLLNDNNQIDELGRLETEIVLNKRIVAAAERLATDWSANKGLRKKRRRDLQMATIKLRTLEK
;
A
#
# COMPACT_ATOMS: atom_id res chain seq x y z
N MET A 1 19.12 -11.82 -5.57
CA MET A 1 18.07 -11.33 -6.49
C MET A 1 18.04 -9.82 -6.36
N ALA A 2 18.47 -9.10 -7.39
CA ALA A 2 18.63 -7.64 -7.36
C ALA A 2 17.27 -6.96 -7.57
N SER A 3 16.91 -6.04 -6.67
CA SER A 3 15.73 -5.18 -6.81
C SER A 3 15.90 -4.27 -8.02
N PRO A 4 14.87 -4.10 -8.88
CA PRO A 4 14.99 -3.24 -10.03
C PRO A 4 14.96 -1.77 -9.58
N LEU A 5 16.08 -1.10 -9.81
CA LEU A 5 16.24 0.35 -9.71
C LEU A 5 15.18 0.99 -10.64
N ILE A 6 14.16 1.62 -10.08
CA ILE A 6 13.19 2.40 -10.86
C ILE A 6 13.95 3.61 -11.41
N GLN A 7 14.33 3.53 -12.68
CA GLN A 7 15.03 4.57 -13.41
C GLN A 7 14.08 5.76 -13.64
N ASN A 8 14.08 6.73 -12.74
CA ASN A 8 13.49 8.05 -12.98
C ASN A 8 14.44 8.89 -13.86
N PHE A 9 14.59 8.50 -15.14
CA PHE A 9 15.38 9.21 -16.15
C PHE A 9 14.89 10.65 -16.41
N GLY A 10 13.64 10.98 -16.06
CA GLY A 10 13.03 12.27 -16.40
C GLY A 10 13.53 13.47 -15.59
N VAL A 11 13.98 13.26 -14.35
CA VAL A 11 14.42 14.37 -13.47
C VAL A 11 15.90 14.70 -13.70
N ARG A 12 16.75 13.68 -13.94
CA ARG A 12 18.18 13.87 -14.26
C ARG A 12 18.40 14.65 -15.57
N GLN A 13 17.61 14.38 -16.61
CA GLN A 13 17.77 15.05 -17.91
C GLN A 13 17.44 16.56 -17.88
N ARG A 14 16.74 17.05 -16.85
CA ARG A 14 16.39 18.47 -16.74
C ARG A 14 17.53 19.28 -16.08
N ILE A 15 18.39 18.65 -15.28
CA ILE A 15 19.52 19.31 -14.61
C ILE A 15 20.69 19.49 -15.59
N GLU A 16 20.97 18.51 -16.45
CA GLU A 16 22.09 18.59 -17.43
C GLU A 16 21.87 19.63 -18.54
N LYS A 17 20.62 20.01 -18.85
CA LYS A 17 20.32 21.03 -19.87
C LYS A 17 20.60 22.47 -19.40
N ILE A 18 20.77 22.71 -18.10
CA ILE A 18 21.01 24.05 -17.55
C ILE A 18 22.50 24.39 -17.56
N THR A 19 23.40 23.40 -17.56
CA THR A 19 24.85 23.62 -17.42
C THR A 19 25.63 23.73 -18.73
N ASN A 20 24.99 23.53 -19.89
CA ASN A 20 25.68 23.45 -21.19
C ASN A 20 25.27 24.58 -22.15
N ASN A 21 25.40 25.83 -21.71
CA ASN A 21 25.46 26.97 -22.64
C ASN A 21 26.54 27.92 -22.14
N ASN A 22 27.40 28.33 -23.08
CA ASN A 22 28.48 29.34 -23.01
C ASN A 22 29.89 28.75 -23.04
N ASN A 23 30.35 28.41 -24.24
CA ASN A 23 31.76 28.44 -24.63
C ASN A 23 31.82 28.96 -26.07
N ASP A 24 31.82 30.28 -26.23
CA ASP A 24 32.33 30.94 -27.43
C ASP A 24 33.52 31.80 -26.96
N GLU A 25 34.72 31.39 -27.37
CA GLU A 25 35.99 32.05 -27.10
C GLU A 25 36.09 33.33 -27.95
N GLU A 26 36.19 34.49 -27.31
CA GLU A 26 36.63 35.73 -27.94
C GLU A 26 37.78 36.31 -27.09
N GLU A 27 39.01 36.22 -27.59
CA GLU A 27 40.24 36.65 -26.92
C GLU A 27 40.26 38.18 -26.71
N ALA A 28 40.30 38.62 -25.44
CA ALA A 28 40.38 40.04 -25.08
C ALA A 28 41.83 40.49 -24.77
N PRO A 29 42.22 41.74 -25.08
CA PRO A 29 43.62 42.22 -25.02
C PRO A 29 44.16 42.39 -23.58
N PRO A 30 45.50 42.42 -23.39
CA PRO A 30 46.13 42.32 -22.07
C PRO A 30 46.14 43.68 -21.37
N TYR A 31 45.05 44.01 -20.68
CA TYR A 31 45.06 45.13 -19.74
C TYR A 31 45.44 44.64 -18.35
N LYS A 32 46.43 45.32 -17.78
CA LYS A 32 47.07 45.11 -16.48
C LYS A 32 46.04 44.71 -15.42
N ARG A 33 46.06 43.44 -15.00
CA ARG A 33 45.24 42.91 -13.91
C ARG A 33 45.64 43.63 -12.63
N ILE A 34 44.83 44.58 -12.20
CA ILE A 34 44.88 45.08 -10.83
C ILE A 34 44.32 43.92 -10.00
N GLU A 35 45.20 43.19 -9.32
CA GLU A 35 44.80 42.19 -8.33
C GLU A 35 44.25 42.93 -7.12
N ILE A 36 42.97 43.27 -7.19
CA ILE A 36 42.19 43.61 -6.00
C ILE A 36 41.93 42.28 -5.28
N ASN A 37 42.91 41.83 -4.49
CA ASN A 37 42.70 40.80 -3.49
C ASN A 37 41.87 41.42 -2.36
N ILE A 38 40.56 41.50 -2.58
CA ILE A 38 39.60 41.53 -1.50
C ILE A 38 39.08 40.10 -1.38
N GLU A 39 39.83 39.27 -0.65
CA GLU A 39 39.27 38.06 -0.06
C GLU A 39 38.24 38.49 0.98
N ASN A 40 37.02 38.78 0.52
CA ASN A 40 35.88 38.95 1.40
C ASN A 40 35.55 37.57 1.97
N GLU A 41 36.23 37.18 3.06
CA GLU A 41 35.91 35.99 3.85
C GLU A 41 34.41 35.94 4.21
N GLU A 42 33.78 37.11 4.39
CA GLU A 42 32.33 37.25 4.56
C GLU A 42 31.51 36.68 3.39
N LEU A 43 31.95 36.87 2.13
CA LEU A 43 31.29 36.30 0.95
C LEU A 43 31.51 34.79 0.85
N LYS A 44 32.72 34.31 1.21
CA LYS A 44 33.02 32.86 1.25
C LYS A 44 32.16 32.18 2.32
N ASP A 45 32.01 32.79 3.49
CA ASP A 45 31.18 32.28 4.57
C ASP A 45 29.68 32.37 4.25
N GLU A 46 29.23 33.42 3.56
CA GLU A 46 27.85 33.49 3.06
C GLU A 46 27.58 32.39 2.02
N MET A 47 28.53 32.11 1.12
CA MET A 47 28.44 31.03 0.14
C MET A 47 28.41 29.65 0.79
N LYS A 48 29.22 29.42 1.84
CA LYS A 48 29.17 28.18 2.64
C LYS A 48 27.81 28.00 3.30
N ARG A 49 27.26 29.04 3.93
CA ARG A 49 25.93 28.99 4.55
C ARG A 49 24.83 28.67 3.53
N LYS A 50 24.88 29.30 2.34
CA LYS A 50 23.93 29.00 1.25
C LYS A 50 24.03 27.55 0.78
N LEU A 51 25.24 27.02 0.67
CA LEU A 51 25.48 25.62 0.30
C LEU A 51 24.96 24.65 1.37
N GLU A 52 25.21 24.92 2.65
CA GLU A 52 24.70 24.13 3.77
C GLU A 52 23.16 24.09 3.79
N ILE A 53 22.51 25.24 3.63
CA ILE A 53 21.04 25.34 3.54
C ILE A 53 20.52 24.55 2.33
N SER A 54 21.14 24.71 1.15
CA SER A 54 20.74 23.97 -0.05
C SER A 54 20.88 22.46 0.13
N ASN A 55 21.96 22.02 0.80
CA ASN A 55 22.17 20.59 1.08
C ASN A 55 21.15 20.06 2.10
N ALA A 56 20.85 20.82 3.15
CA ALA A 56 19.83 20.45 4.13
C ALA A 56 18.45 20.32 3.47
N LEU A 57 18.07 21.26 2.61
CA LEU A 57 16.83 21.21 1.84
C LEU A 57 16.79 20.02 0.87
N ARG A 58 17.92 19.70 0.21
CA ARG A 58 18.03 18.53 -0.66
C ARG A 58 17.82 17.22 0.12
N ILE A 59 18.48 17.07 1.27
CA ILE A 59 18.32 15.90 2.13
C ILE A 59 16.86 15.78 2.62
N GLN A 60 16.25 16.91 3.00
CA GLN A 60 14.85 16.91 3.42
C GLN A 60 13.91 16.51 2.27
N ALA A 61 14.17 16.98 1.05
CA ALA A 61 13.40 16.60 -0.14
C ALA A 61 13.54 15.10 -0.44
N GLU A 62 14.76 14.56 -0.38
CA GLU A 62 15.03 13.12 -0.57
C GLU A 62 14.31 12.27 0.48
N LEU A 63 14.34 12.68 1.76
CA LEU A 63 13.62 11.98 2.83
C LEU A 63 12.10 12.02 2.63
N LEU A 64 11.56 13.17 2.20
CA LEU A 64 10.14 13.29 1.87
C LEU A 64 9.75 12.41 0.68
N GLU A 65 10.59 12.33 -0.34
CA GLU A 65 10.37 11.45 -1.49
C GLU A 65 10.39 9.97 -1.10
N GLU A 66 11.37 9.54 -0.30
CA GLU A 66 11.44 8.18 0.22
C GLU A 66 10.22 7.80 1.07
N THR A 67 9.78 8.72 1.94
CA THR A 67 8.58 8.47 2.77
C THR A 67 7.33 8.39 1.90
N LEU A 68 7.20 9.23 0.88
CA LEU A 68 6.08 9.17 -0.06
C LEU A 68 6.04 7.83 -0.80
N ILE A 69 7.17 7.34 -1.30
CA ILE A 69 7.27 6.05 -1.99
C ILE A 69 6.79 4.91 -1.07
N LYS A 70 7.30 4.86 0.16
CA LYS A 70 6.88 3.85 1.15
C LYS A 70 5.38 3.88 1.40
N ARG A 71 4.77 5.07 1.47
CA ARG A 71 3.32 5.23 1.66
C ARG A 71 2.51 4.78 0.45
N LEU A 72 3.00 5.03 -0.77
CA LEU A 72 2.33 4.58 -1.99
C LEU A 72 2.38 3.06 -2.15
N GLU A 73 3.51 2.43 -1.80
CA GLU A 73 3.64 0.96 -1.77
C GLU A 73 2.70 0.32 -0.74
N GLU A 74 2.63 0.91 0.45
CA GLU A 74 1.68 0.49 1.49
C GLU A 74 0.23 0.63 1.02
N LEU A 75 -0.12 1.76 0.41
CA LEU A 75 -1.45 1.98 -0.15
C LEU A 75 -1.78 0.95 -1.24
N LYS A 76 -0.84 0.67 -2.16
CA LYS A 76 -1.02 -0.34 -3.21
C LYS A 76 -1.32 -1.71 -2.63
N ARG A 77 -0.57 -2.13 -1.60
CA ARG A 77 -0.79 -3.39 -0.89
C ARG A 77 -2.19 -3.45 -0.27
N ILE A 78 -2.59 -2.41 0.45
CA ILE A 78 -3.91 -2.33 1.09
C ILE A 78 -5.02 -2.39 0.03
N CYS A 79 -4.92 -1.63 -1.06
CA CYS A 79 -5.92 -1.66 -2.12
C CYS A 79 -6.09 -3.05 -2.75
N ILE A 80 -4.99 -3.81 -2.92
CA ILE A 80 -5.05 -5.19 -3.41
C ILE A 80 -5.75 -6.10 -2.38
N GLU A 81 -5.36 -6.02 -1.11
CA GLU A 81 -5.98 -6.82 -0.04
C GLU A 81 -7.49 -6.51 0.09
N GLU A 82 -7.87 -5.24 0.05
CA GLU A 82 -9.27 -4.82 0.06
C GLU A 82 -10.03 -5.32 -1.17
N ALA A 83 -9.41 -5.26 -2.35
CA ALA A 83 -10.01 -5.78 -3.58
C ALA A 83 -10.19 -7.29 -3.53
N GLU A 84 -9.28 -8.03 -2.89
CA GLU A 84 -9.45 -9.46 -2.67
C GLU A 84 -10.61 -9.77 -1.72
N LEU A 85 -10.80 -8.97 -0.66
CA LEU A 85 -11.86 -9.15 0.34
C LEU A 85 -13.25 -8.74 -0.19
N THR A 86 -13.34 -7.58 -0.82
CA THR A 86 -14.60 -6.99 -1.30
C THR A 86 -14.96 -7.49 -2.70
N GLY A 87 -13.95 -7.82 -3.50
CA GLY A 87 -14.09 -8.12 -4.93
C GLY A 87 -14.31 -6.91 -5.82
N GLN A 88 -14.08 -5.70 -5.32
CA GLN A 88 -14.10 -4.46 -6.09
C GLN A 88 -12.75 -3.75 -5.92
N LEU A 89 -12.18 -3.25 -7.01
CA LEU A 89 -10.90 -2.55 -6.97
C LEU A 89 -11.09 -1.10 -6.49
N PRO A 90 -10.41 -0.67 -5.41
CA PRO A 90 -10.45 0.72 -4.97
C PRO A 90 -9.90 1.69 -6.04
N LYS A 91 -10.48 2.88 -6.14
CA LYS A 91 -10.05 3.91 -7.13
C LYS A 91 -8.70 4.52 -6.77
N GLU A 92 -8.31 4.40 -5.51
CA GLU A 92 -7.04 4.85 -4.94
C GLU A 92 -5.86 4.11 -5.57
N ILE A 93 -6.07 2.88 -6.08
CA ILE A 93 -5.00 2.11 -6.69
C ILE A 93 -4.44 2.81 -7.93
N TYR A 94 -5.27 3.51 -8.71
CA TYR A 94 -4.82 4.28 -9.88
C TYR A 94 -3.86 5.41 -9.53
N LYS A 95 -3.82 5.87 -8.27
CA LYS A 95 -2.84 6.86 -7.78
C LYS A 95 -1.48 6.24 -7.45
N THR A 96 -1.43 4.92 -7.33
CA THR A 96 -0.22 4.14 -7.01
C THR A 96 0.35 3.38 -8.21
N LEU A 97 -0.41 3.28 -9.30
CA LEU A 97 0.06 2.71 -10.57
C LEU A 97 0.76 3.77 -11.41
N LEU A 98 1.83 3.37 -12.11
CA LEU A 98 2.44 4.23 -13.13
C LEU A 98 1.48 4.39 -14.32
N PRO A 99 1.54 5.53 -15.04
CA PRO A 99 0.74 5.73 -16.24
C PRO A 99 1.08 4.66 -17.29
N GLY A 100 0.15 3.72 -17.53
CA GLY A 100 0.29 2.63 -18.51
C GLY A 100 0.51 1.22 -17.94
N GLU A 101 0.54 1.03 -16.61
CA GLU A 101 0.59 -0.32 -16.02
C GLU A 101 -0.74 -1.09 -16.20
N PRO A 102 -0.70 -2.41 -16.46
CA PRO A 102 -1.90 -3.23 -16.53
C PRO A 102 -2.56 -3.34 -15.15
N GLU A 103 -3.90 -3.25 -15.12
CA GLU A 103 -4.67 -3.42 -13.89
C GLU A 103 -4.37 -4.78 -13.23
N PRO A 104 -4.16 -4.83 -11.90
CA PRO A 104 -3.90 -6.08 -11.22
C PRO A 104 -5.10 -7.02 -11.37
N ILE A 105 -4.84 -8.25 -11.82
CA ILE A 105 -5.86 -9.29 -11.95
C ILE A 105 -6.23 -9.76 -10.56
N ILE A 106 -7.33 -9.23 -10.02
CA ILE A 106 -7.80 -9.57 -8.68
C ILE A 106 -8.45 -10.95 -8.71
N LYS A 107 -7.79 -11.93 -8.09
CA LYS A 107 -8.41 -13.21 -7.75
C LYS A 107 -9.26 -12.99 -6.52
N ARG A 108 -10.48 -12.49 -6.73
CA ARG A 108 -11.49 -12.28 -5.71
C ARG A 108 -11.46 -13.46 -4.73
N ARG A 109 -11.22 -13.20 -3.44
CA ARG A 109 -11.20 -14.24 -2.41
C ARG A 109 -12.64 -14.60 -2.06
N VAL A 110 -13.38 -15.07 -3.06
CA VAL A 110 -14.75 -15.58 -2.95
C VAL A 110 -14.71 -16.95 -2.29
N GLY A 111 -14.47 -16.95 -0.99
CA GLY A 111 -14.72 -18.07 -0.12
C GLY A 111 -15.80 -17.79 0.92
N THR A 112 -16.00 -16.54 1.36
CA THR A 112 -16.73 -16.30 2.62
C THR A 112 -17.43 -14.95 2.74
N ALA A 113 -18.03 -14.40 1.66
CA ALA A 113 -18.96 -13.26 1.82
C ALA A 113 -20.30 -13.75 2.43
N PHE A 114 -20.29 -14.12 3.71
CA PHE A 114 -21.51 -14.40 4.48
C PHE A 114 -21.91 -13.12 5.21
N LYS A 115 -23.05 -12.54 4.85
CA LYS A 115 -23.57 -11.34 5.52
C LYS A 115 -24.09 -11.73 6.90
N PHE A 116 -23.41 -11.25 7.95
CA PHE A 116 -23.87 -11.44 9.32
C PHE A 116 -24.95 -10.40 9.66
N PRO A 117 -26.13 -10.81 10.17
CA PRO A 117 -27.17 -9.86 10.52
C PRO A 117 -26.71 -8.98 11.69
N GLN A 118 -26.69 -7.67 11.49
CA GLN A 118 -26.21 -6.66 12.45
C GLN A 118 -26.91 -6.74 13.82
N LYS A 119 -28.15 -7.25 13.85
CA LYS A 119 -28.91 -7.48 15.10
C LYS A 119 -28.13 -8.35 16.09
N LEU A 120 -27.49 -9.42 15.60
CA LEU A 120 -26.68 -10.32 16.45
C LEU A 120 -25.40 -9.68 17.02
N LEU A 121 -24.98 -8.51 16.52
CA LEU A 121 -23.77 -7.81 16.98
C LEU A 121 -24.10 -6.74 18.03
N ASN A 122 -25.32 -6.21 18.01
CA ASN A 122 -25.70 -5.02 18.77
C ASN A 122 -26.45 -5.34 20.08
N ASP A 123 -26.96 -6.56 20.24
CA ASP A 123 -27.86 -6.91 21.34
C ASP A 123 -27.14 -7.24 22.67
N ASN A 124 -25.80 -7.17 22.72
CA ASN A 124 -24.97 -7.68 23.83
C ASN A 124 -25.19 -7.04 25.22
N ASN A 125 -25.97 -5.96 25.34
CA ASN A 125 -26.05 -5.20 26.59
C ASN A 125 -27.13 -5.67 27.59
N GLN A 126 -28.14 -6.45 27.20
CA GLN A 126 -29.17 -7.00 28.13
C GLN A 126 -29.84 -8.28 27.60
N ILE A 127 -29.06 -9.28 27.19
CA ILE A 127 -29.64 -10.55 26.73
C ILE A 127 -29.87 -11.47 27.93
N ASP A 128 -31.14 -11.78 28.20
CA ASP A 128 -31.54 -12.87 29.09
C ASP A 128 -30.94 -14.20 28.61
N GLU A 129 -30.78 -15.19 29.48
CA GLU A 129 -30.06 -16.45 29.14
C GLU A 129 -30.68 -17.15 27.91
N LEU A 130 -32.02 -17.06 27.78
CA LEU A 130 -32.74 -17.57 26.61
C LEU A 130 -32.33 -16.88 25.31
N GLY A 131 -32.22 -15.55 25.29
CA GLY A 131 -31.80 -14.82 24.10
C GLY A 131 -30.35 -15.13 23.70
N ARG A 132 -29.47 -15.45 24.67
CA ARG A 132 -28.09 -15.87 24.39
C ARG A 132 -28.09 -17.22 23.67
N LEU A 133 -28.88 -18.18 24.14
CA LEU A 133 -29.01 -19.49 23.51
C LEU A 133 -29.63 -19.39 22.11
N GLU A 134 -30.67 -18.55 21.94
CA GLU A 134 -31.29 -18.32 20.63
C GLU A 134 -30.29 -17.72 19.63
N THR A 135 -29.55 -16.68 20.04
CA THR A 135 -28.53 -16.05 19.19
C THR A 135 -27.40 -17.02 18.86
N GLU A 136 -26.97 -17.85 19.82
CA GLU A 136 -25.97 -18.89 19.59
C GLU A 136 -26.47 -19.96 18.58
N ILE A 137 -27.70 -20.43 18.68
CA ILE A 137 -28.28 -21.37 17.71
C ILE A 137 -28.32 -20.73 16.32
N VAL A 138 -28.81 -19.49 16.21
CA VAL A 138 -28.87 -18.77 14.92
C VAL A 138 -27.48 -18.61 14.31
N LEU A 139 -26.48 -18.25 15.12
CA LEU A 139 -25.08 -18.16 14.70
C LEU A 139 -24.56 -19.50 14.18
N ASN A 140 -24.74 -20.58 14.93
CA ASN A 140 -24.24 -21.91 14.54
C ASN A 140 -24.95 -22.43 13.27
N LYS A 141 -26.24 -22.13 13.05
CA LYS A 141 -26.94 -22.42 11.78
C LYS A 141 -26.25 -21.74 10.59
N ARG A 142 -25.79 -20.50 10.76
CA ARG A 142 -25.05 -19.77 9.71
C ARG A 142 -23.66 -20.34 9.47
N ILE A 143 -22.96 -20.73 10.53
CA ILE A 143 -21.65 -21.40 10.42
C ILE A 143 -21.78 -22.70 9.63
N VAL A 144 -22.79 -23.53 9.92
CA VAL A 144 -23.07 -24.76 9.17
C VAL A 144 -23.35 -24.47 7.69
N ALA A 145 -24.26 -23.54 7.39
CA ALA A 145 -24.57 -23.17 6.01
C ALA A 145 -23.34 -22.64 5.24
N ALA A 146 -22.45 -21.90 5.91
CA ALA A 146 -21.19 -21.45 5.32
C ALA A 146 -20.23 -22.61 5.07
N ALA A 147 -20.10 -23.53 6.04
CA ALA A 147 -19.27 -24.72 5.92
C ALA A 147 -19.76 -25.66 4.80
N GLU A 148 -21.06 -25.77 4.59
CA GLU A 148 -21.66 -26.53 3.48
C GLU A 148 -21.23 -25.96 2.13
N ARG A 149 -21.39 -24.64 1.93
CA ARG A 149 -20.98 -23.97 0.69
C ARG A 149 -19.49 -24.17 0.43
N LEU A 150 -18.65 -24.06 1.46
CA LEU A 150 -17.21 -24.31 1.36
C LEU A 150 -16.91 -25.77 1.00
N ALA A 151 -17.60 -26.74 1.60
CA ALA A 151 -17.39 -28.16 1.34
C ALA A 151 -17.77 -28.55 -0.11
N THR A 152 -18.75 -27.86 -0.72
CA THR A 152 -19.17 -28.07 -2.12
C THR A 152 -18.31 -27.35 -3.15
N ASP A 153 -17.47 -26.40 -2.74
CA ASP A 153 -16.61 -25.64 -3.65
C ASP A 153 -15.47 -26.52 -4.21
N TRP A 154 -15.53 -26.75 -5.53
CA TRP A 154 -14.61 -27.60 -6.27
C TRP A 154 -13.31 -26.89 -6.69
N SER A 155 -13.28 -25.56 -6.66
CA SER A 155 -12.10 -24.75 -7.00
C SER A 155 -10.94 -24.92 -6.01
N ALA A 156 -11.21 -25.49 -4.83
CA ALA A 156 -10.21 -25.72 -3.79
C ALA A 156 -9.38 -26.99 -4.03
N ASN A 157 -8.11 -26.98 -3.62
CA ASN A 157 -7.21 -28.15 -3.69
C ASN A 157 -7.72 -29.34 -2.83
N LYS A 158 -7.35 -30.58 -3.17
CA LYS A 158 -7.76 -31.84 -2.51
C LYS A 158 -7.61 -31.82 -0.99
N GLY A 159 -6.48 -31.31 -0.48
CA GLY A 159 -6.24 -31.18 0.96
C GLY A 159 -7.22 -30.22 1.63
N LEU A 160 -7.49 -29.07 0.99
CA LEU A 160 -8.44 -28.08 1.48
C LEU A 160 -9.88 -28.61 1.44
N ARG A 161 -10.27 -29.34 0.39
CA ARG A 161 -11.59 -30.01 0.32
C ARG A 161 -11.78 -31.02 1.45
N LYS A 162 -10.74 -31.81 1.76
CA LYS A 162 -10.78 -32.75 2.91
C LYS A 162 -10.92 -32.01 4.25
N LYS A 163 -10.23 -30.88 4.41
CA LYS A 163 -10.38 -30.02 5.59
C LYS A 163 -11.81 -29.47 5.72
N ARG A 164 -12.33 -28.86 4.65
CA ARG A 164 -13.69 -28.25 4.63
C ARG A 164 -14.81 -29.25 4.94
N ARG A 165 -14.68 -30.52 4.49
CA ARG A 165 -15.64 -31.59 4.89
C ARG A 165 -15.58 -31.90 6.39
N ARG A 166 -14.39 -31.91 7.00
CA ARG A 166 -14.25 -32.08 8.46
C ARG A 166 -14.81 -30.87 9.20
N ASP A 167 -14.52 -29.67 8.71
CA ASP A 167 -15.04 -28.43 9.31
C ASP A 167 -16.59 -28.42 9.27
N LEU A 168 -17.19 -28.86 8.16
CA LEU A 168 -18.64 -29.07 8.06
C LEU A 168 -19.14 -30.08 9.09
N GLN A 169 -18.51 -31.25 9.20
CA GLN A 169 -18.90 -32.26 10.19
C GLN A 169 -18.84 -31.68 11.61
N MET A 170 -17.76 -31.01 11.99
CA MET A 170 -17.63 -30.39 13.31
C MET A 170 -18.69 -29.32 13.56
N ALA A 171 -18.96 -28.45 12.58
CA ALA A 171 -20.01 -27.43 12.68
C ALA A 171 -21.41 -28.06 12.86
N THR A 172 -21.73 -29.12 12.12
CA THR A 172 -23.02 -29.81 12.24
C THR A 172 -23.19 -30.50 13.59
N ILE A 173 -22.12 -31.08 14.14
CA ILE A 173 -22.14 -31.67 15.49
C ILE A 173 -22.40 -30.59 16.53
N LYS A 174 -21.69 -29.45 16.44
CA LYS A 174 -21.89 -28.32 17.36
C LYS A 174 -23.31 -27.77 17.31
N LEU A 175 -23.89 -27.61 16.11
CA LEU A 175 -25.27 -27.17 15.99
C LEU A 175 -26.24 -28.17 16.64
N ARG A 176 -26.07 -29.47 16.37
CA ARG A 176 -26.93 -30.51 16.98
C ARG A 176 -26.80 -30.59 18.49
N THR A 177 -25.63 -30.27 19.06
CA THR A 177 -25.48 -30.23 20.53
C THR A 177 -26.20 -29.05 21.16
N LEU A 178 -26.37 -27.95 20.43
CA LEU A 178 -27.06 -26.75 20.90
C LEU A 178 -28.59 -26.81 20.68
N GLU A 179 -29.06 -27.65 19.75
CA GLU A 179 -30.48 -27.89 19.49
C GLU A 179 -31.10 -28.99 20.40
N LYS A 180 -30.31 -29.53 21.35
CA LYS A 180 -30.76 -30.51 22.35
C LYS A 180 -31.31 -29.81 23.59
#